data_AF-A0A177AZW1-F1
#
_entry.id   AF-A0A177AZW1-F1
#
_cell.length_a   1.000
_cell.length_b   1.000
_cell.length_c   1.000
_cell.angle_alpha   90.00
_cell.angle_beta   90.00
_cell.angle_gamma   90.00
#
_symmetry.space_group_name_H-M   'P 1'
#
loop_
_entity.id
_entity.type
_entity.pdbx_description
1 polymer ?
#
loop_
_entity_poly.entity_id
_entity_poly.type
_entity_poly.pdbx_seq_one_letter_code
_entity_poly.pdbx_strand_id
1 'polypeptide(L)' 'MRKVLSGLRDVVENNIFNLTLILNDPTGNSYIQFLDETGHDENLSIELYDRTDEENETFGLNHNPDESN' A
#
# COMPACT_ATOMS: atom_id res chain seq x y z
N MET A 1 13.45 -16.64 10.41
CA MET A 1 13.28 -15.36 11.15
C MET A 1 14.51 -14.47 11.08
N ARG A 2 15.71 -14.89 11.55
CA ARG A 2 16.94 -14.05 11.49
C ARG A 2 17.29 -13.47 10.11
N LYS A 3 17.09 -14.24 9.04
CA LYS A 3 17.38 -13.83 7.65
C LYS A 3 16.50 -12.68 7.13
N VAL A 4 15.25 -12.60 7.60
CA VAL A 4 14.33 -11.52 7.18
C VAL A 4 14.73 -10.21 7.82
N LEU A 5 15.04 -10.24 9.13
CA LEU A 5 15.49 -9.07 9.87
C LEU A 5 16.82 -8.53 9.35
N SER A 6 17.77 -9.40 8.99
CA SER A 6 19.02 -8.96 8.35
C SER A 6 18.75 -8.32 6.99
N GLY A 7 17.90 -8.92 6.16
CA GLY A 7 17.55 -8.36 4.85
C GLY A 7 16.89 -6.98 4.94
N LEU A 8 15.96 -6.78 5.87
CA LEU A 8 15.35 -5.46 6.09
C LEU A 8 16.38 -4.42 6.54
N ARG A 9 17.34 -4.82 7.39
CA ARG A 9 18.42 -3.95 7.82
C ARG A 9 19.31 -3.54 6.64
N ASP A 10 19.65 -4.49 5.77
CA ASP A 10 20.46 -4.23 4.58
C ASP A 10 19.78 -3.24 3.62
N VAL A 11 18.45 -3.29 3.49
CA VAL A 11 17.67 -2.29 2.72
C VAL A 11 17.80 -0.91 3.34
N VAL A 12 17.58 -0.79 4.67
CA VAL A 12 17.65 0.50 5.37
C VAL A 12 19.06 1.10 5.34
N GLU A 13 20.10 0.26 5.38
CA GLU A 13 21.51 0.67 5.31
C GLU A 13 21.98 0.96 3.86
N ASN A 14 21.10 0.87 2.86
CA ASN A 14 21.41 1.02 1.42
C ASN A 14 22.45 0.01 0.91
N ASN A 15 22.45 -1.21 1.44
CA ASN A 15 23.26 -2.32 0.93
C ASN A 15 22.54 -3.12 -0.17
N ILE A 16 21.24 -2.88 -0.37
CA ILE A 16 20.39 -3.49 -1.40
C ILE A 16 19.61 -2.39 -2.12
N PHE A 17 19.76 -2.29 -3.44
CA PHE A 17 19.16 -1.23 -4.26
C PHE A 17 18.02 -1.69 -5.17
N ASN A 18 17.91 -3.00 -5.45
CA ASN A 18 16.86 -3.55 -6.31
C ASN A 18 15.78 -4.22 -5.44
N LEU A 19 14.82 -3.42 -5.00
CA LEU A 19 13.66 -3.86 -4.23
C LEU A 19 12.41 -3.18 -4.78
N THR A 20 11.28 -3.87 -4.72
CA THR A 20 9.95 -3.27 -4.96
C THR A 20 9.18 -3.23 -3.65
N LEU A 21 8.75 -2.05 -3.24
CA LEU A 21 7.78 -1.88 -2.15
C LEU A 21 6.38 -1.83 -2.76
N ILE A 22 5.50 -2.75 -2.35
CA ILE A 22 4.08 -2.72 -2.73
C ILE A 22 3.30 -2.27 -1.51
N LEU A 23 2.67 -1.09 -1.61
CA LEU A 23 1.77 -0.56 -0.60
C LEU A 23 0.34 -0.71 -1.09
N ASN A 24 -0.36 -1.73 -0.58
CA ASN A 24 -1.74 -2.00 -0.92
C ASN A 24 -2.66 -1.50 0.20
N ASP A 25 -3.42 -0.43 -0.06
CA ASP A 25 -4.35 0.17 0.89
C ASP A 25 -5.75 0.29 0.27
N PRO A 26 -6.66 -0.65 0.57
CA PRO A 26 -8.04 -0.63 0.08
C PRO A 26 -8.84 0.62 0.47
N THR A 27 -8.40 1.36 1.49
CA THR A 27 -9.08 2.57 1.95
C THR A 27 -8.58 3.83 1.25
N GLY A 28 -7.47 3.76 0.51
CA GLY A 28 -6.86 4.88 -0.20
C GLY A 28 -6.29 5.98 0.70
N ASN A 29 -6.03 5.70 1.98
CA ASN A 29 -5.54 6.69 2.95
C ASN A 29 -4.00 6.75 3.05
N SER A 30 -3.32 5.79 2.46
CA SER A 30 -1.86 5.72 2.39
C SER A 30 -1.29 6.69 1.36
N TYR A 31 -0.09 7.19 1.62
CA TYR A 31 0.59 8.15 0.75
C TYR A 31 2.09 7.85 0.67
N ILE A 32 2.64 7.93 -0.54
CA ILE A 32 4.09 7.91 -0.82
C ILE A 32 4.45 9.25 -1.43
N GLN A 33 5.45 9.92 -0.84
CA GLN A 33 5.91 11.19 -1.37
C GLN A 33 6.64 11.01 -2.69
N PHE A 34 6.24 11.81 -3.65
CA PHE A 34 6.92 12.00 -4.91
C PHE A 34 8.20 12.86 -4.70
N LEU A 35 9.38 12.37 -5.14
CA LEU A 35 10.67 13.01 -4.84
C LEU A 35 11.15 14.00 -5.91
N ASP A 36 10.64 13.89 -7.14
CA ASP A 36 10.96 14.83 -8.22
C ASP A 36 10.02 16.05 -8.14
N GLU A 37 10.41 17.23 -8.61
CA GLU A 37 9.53 18.42 -8.61
C GLU A 37 8.69 18.51 -9.90
N THR A 38 9.05 17.72 -10.91
CA THR A 38 8.45 17.74 -12.25
C THR A 38 7.21 16.85 -12.38
N GLY A 39 6.93 16.02 -11.37
CA GLY A 39 5.77 15.13 -11.36
C GLY A 39 5.96 13.78 -12.08
N HIS A 40 7.15 13.47 -12.61
CA HIS A 40 7.50 12.15 -13.18
C HIS A 40 8.57 11.37 -12.38
N ASP A 41 8.16 10.32 -11.66
CA ASP A 41 9.04 9.45 -10.86
C ASP A 41 8.92 8.06 -11.48
N GLU A 42 9.97 7.69 -12.22
CA GLU A 42 10.02 6.42 -12.97
C GLU A 42 9.97 5.20 -12.06
N ASN A 43 10.24 5.36 -10.76
CA ASN A 43 10.25 4.27 -9.78
C ASN A 43 8.96 4.20 -8.96
N LEU A 44 8.01 5.13 -9.16
CA LEU A 44 6.72 5.15 -8.45
C LEU A 44 5.55 4.95 -9.42
N SER A 45 4.84 3.83 -9.25
CA SER A 45 3.58 3.55 -9.94
C SER A 45 2.43 3.57 -8.95
N ILE A 46 1.34 4.29 -9.28
CA ILE A 46 0.10 4.31 -8.49
C ILE A 46 -1.01 3.69 -9.32
N GLU A 47 -1.67 2.68 -8.76
CA GLU A 47 -2.84 2.02 -9.35
C GLU A 47 -4.05 2.23 -8.42
N LEU A 48 -5.14 2.75 -8.98
CA LEU A 48 -6.43 2.83 -8.32
C LEU A 48 -7.28 1.64 -8.76
N TYR A 49 -7.93 0.99 -7.80
CA TYR A 49 -8.72 -0.20 -8.06
C TYR A 49 -10.03 -0.18 -7.26
N ASP A 50 -11.02 -0.92 -7.75
CA ASP A 50 -12.26 -1.14 -7.03
C ASP A 50 -12.05 -2.23 -5.98
N ARG A 51 -12.43 -1.93 -4.73
CA ARG A 51 -12.41 -2.92 -3.65
C ARG A 51 -13.29 -4.12 -3.98
N THR A 52 -12.88 -5.28 -3.49
CA THR A 52 -13.71 -6.48 -3.48
C THR A 52 -14.89 -6.34 -2.51
N ASP A 53 -15.95 -7.14 -2.72
CA ASP A 53 -17.10 -7.16 -1.82
C ASP A 53 -16.70 -7.55 -0.38
N GLU A 54 -15.79 -8.52 -0.22
CA GLU A 54 -15.26 -8.95 1.08
C GLU A 54 -14.52 -7.82 1.82
N GLU A 55 -13.75 -7.01 1.09
CA GLU A 55 -13.11 -5.82 1.66
C GLU A 55 -14.17 -4.80 2.11
N ASN A 56 -15.21 -4.55 1.31
CA ASN A 56 -16.30 -3.64 1.70
C ASN A 56 -17.05 -4.15 2.95
N GLU A 57 -17.30 -5.45 3.07
CA GLU A 57 -17.88 -6.07 4.27
C GLU A 57 -16.98 -5.87 5.49
N THR A 58 -15.68 -6.13 5.34
CA THR A 58 -14.68 -5.97 6.40
C THR A 58 -14.63 -4.53 6.92
N PHE A 59 -14.80 -3.55 6.04
CA PHE A 59 -14.84 -2.13 6.41
C PHE A 59 -16.23 -1.64 6.84
N GLY A 60 -17.26 -2.51 6.86
CA GLY A 60 -18.63 -2.14 7.23
C GLY A 60 -19.28 -1.17 6.24
N LEU A 61 -18.86 -1.20 4.97
CA LEU A 61 -19.32 -0.29 3.92
C LEU A 61 -20.49 -0.85 3.12
N ASN A 62 -20.80 -2.14 3.28
CA ASN A 62 -22.01 -2.73 2.74
C ASN A 62 -23.21 -2.25 3.54
N HIS A 63 -24.11 -1.53 2.86
CA HIS A 63 -25.36 -1.10 3.45
C HIS A 63 -26.30 -2.29 3.56
N ASN A 64 -26.46 -2.84 4.77
CA ASN A 64 -27.58 -3.71 5.10
C ASN A 64 -28.78 -2.81 5.44
N PRO A 65 -29.80 -2.68 4.57
CA PRO A 65 -30.98 -1.86 4.87
C PRO A 65 -31.77 -2.34 6.10
N ASP A 66 -31.47 -3.54 6.61
CA ASP A 66 -32.14 -4.15 7.76
C ASP A 66 -31.51 -3.78 9.12
N GLU A 67 -30.40 -3.03 9.16
CA GLU A 67 -29.72 -2.60 10.40
C GLU A 67 -30.03 -1.17 10.84
N SER A 68 -30.94 -0.46 10.15
CA SER A 68 -31.52 0.78 10.67
C SER A 68 -32.65 0.47 11.67
N ASN A 69 -32.29 0.21 12.92
CA ASN A 69 -33.22 0.13 14.06
C ASN A 69 -32.97 1.27 15.04
#